data_AF-W9ZJT3-F1
#
_entry.id   AF-W9ZJT3-F1
#
_cell.length_a   1.000
_cell.length_b   1.000
_cell.length_c   1.000
_cell.angle_alpha   90.00
_cell.angle_beta   90.00
_cell.angle_gamma   90.00
#
_symmetry.space_group_name_H-M   'P 1'
#
loop_
_entity.id
_entity.type
_entity.pdbx_description
1 polymer ?
#
loop_
_entity_poly.entity_id
_entity_poly.type
_entity_poly.pdbx_seq_one_letter_code
_entity_poly.pdbx_strand_id
1 'polypeptide(L)'
;MAPPEHSFPVGALDQRVHYRTVEFKEKSRKLRGDFDLKRDCELLELVQYSCTTPEQQYQRAMASPTGTARMECFPFVRLFRKCQEKSGKVFHVETTAWEGEHAWTPPAKSQPTAELTTKDTATSTSEEDSIGDTNSFANYGNYFWSRK
;
A
#
# COMPACT_ATOMS: atom_id res chain seq x y z
N MET A 1 1.29 -9.89 -18.64
CA MET A 1 1.69 -9.83 -17.22
C MET A 1 1.94 -8.38 -16.86
N ALA A 2 1.46 -7.92 -15.70
CA ALA A 2 1.79 -6.58 -15.21
C ALA A 2 3.27 -6.52 -14.78
N PRO A 3 3.96 -5.38 -14.98
CA PRO A 3 5.34 -5.23 -14.53
C PRO A 3 5.42 -5.29 -13.00
N PRO A 4 6.54 -5.74 -12.41
CA PRO A 4 6.74 -5.69 -10.96
C PRO A 4 6.68 -4.25 -10.45
N GLU A 5 5.77 -3.99 -9.51
CA GLU A 5 5.68 -2.71 -8.80
C GLU A 5 6.34 -2.83 -7.43
N HIS A 6 7.12 -1.81 -7.06
CA HIS A 6 7.74 -1.73 -5.74
C HIS A 6 6.81 -0.94 -4.82
N SER A 7 6.37 -1.56 -3.73
CA SER A 7 5.67 -0.85 -2.65
C SER A 7 6.64 0.00 -1.86
N PHE A 8 6.20 1.20 -1.46
CA PHE A 8 6.96 2.12 -0.61
C PHE A 8 6.00 2.84 0.33
N PRO A 9 6.46 3.30 1.51
CA PRO A 9 5.60 4.01 2.46
C PRO A 9 5.12 5.32 1.84
N VAL A 10 3.89 5.71 2.20
CA VAL A 10 3.23 6.88 1.63
C VAL A 10 4.12 8.12 1.74
N GLY A 11 4.68 8.42 2.91
CA GLY A 11 5.56 9.59 3.12
C GLY A 11 6.83 9.66 2.25
N ALA A 12 7.22 8.59 1.55
CA ALA A 12 8.37 8.58 0.65
C ALA A 12 8.03 8.96 -0.80
N LEU A 13 6.78 9.34 -1.10
CA LEU A 13 6.35 9.64 -2.47
C LEU A 13 7.18 10.75 -3.12
N ASP A 14 7.40 11.88 -2.44
CA ASP A 14 8.20 12.99 -2.96
C ASP A 14 9.58 12.52 -3.43
N GLN A 15 10.26 11.71 -2.61
CA GLN A 15 11.56 11.16 -2.97
C GLN A 15 11.46 10.16 -4.13
N ARG A 16 10.45 9.29 -4.12
CA ARG A 16 10.28 8.23 -5.13
C ARG A 16 10.05 8.79 -6.53
N VAL A 17 9.39 9.95 -6.64
CA VAL A 17 9.14 10.62 -7.92
C VAL A 17 10.43 10.97 -8.65
N HIS A 18 11.54 11.21 -7.94
CA HIS A 18 12.84 11.48 -8.56
C HIS A 18 13.50 10.25 -9.21
N TYR A 19 12.94 9.06 -9.06
CA TYR A 19 13.53 7.82 -9.58
C TYR A 19 12.57 7.06 -10.50
N ARG A 20 13.13 6.23 -11.37
CA ARG A 20 12.42 5.27 -12.21
C ARG A 20 13.21 3.98 -12.34
N THR A 21 12.50 2.86 -12.41
CA THR A 21 13.12 1.56 -12.68
C THR A 21 13.29 1.37 -14.19
N VAL A 22 14.51 1.05 -14.62
CA VAL A 22 14.83 0.66 -16.01
C VAL A 22 15.69 -0.60 -15.91
N GLU A 23 15.25 -1.70 -16.53
CA GLU A 23 15.98 -2.98 -16.50
C GLU A 23 16.31 -3.44 -15.06
N PHE A 24 15.31 -3.38 -14.16
CA PHE A 24 15.46 -3.72 -12.75
C PHE A 24 16.49 -2.88 -11.97
N LYS A 25 16.97 -1.77 -12.54
CA LYS A 25 17.89 -0.82 -11.90
C LYS A 25 17.21 0.53 -11.69
N GLU A 26 17.41 1.13 -10.53
CA GLU A 26 16.91 2.47 -10.25
C GLU A 26 17.77 3.51 -10.97
N LYS A 27 17.11 4.39 -11.73
CA LYS A 27 17.74 5.51 -12.42
C LYS A 27 17.03 6.80 -12.02
N SER A 28 17.79 7.85 -11.78
CA SER A 28 17.22 9.17 -11.50
C SER A 28 16.49 9.73 -12.73
N ARG A 29 15.33 10.35 -12.51
CA ARG A 29 14.60 11.12 -13.50
C ARG A 29 15.24 12.49 -13.67
N LYS A 30 15.30 12.97 -14.91
CA LYS A 30 15.83 14.31 -15.22
C LYS A 30 14.77 15.38 -14.94
N LEU A 31 14.49 15.64 -13.66
CA LEU A 31 13.56 16.67 -13.20
C LEU A 31 14.25 18.04 -13.07
N ARG A 32 13.47 19.10 -12.82
CA ARG A 32 13.99 20.43 -12.45
C ARG A 32 14.69 20.35 -11.09
N GLY A 33 15.66 21.25 -10.85
CA GLY A 33 16.49 21.16 -9.64
C GLY A 33 15.69 21.40 -8.37
N ASP A 34 14.72 22.30 -8.46
CA ASP A 34 13.78 22.71 -7.43
C ASP A 34 12.43 21.99 -7.53
N PHE A 35 12.37 20.81 -8.17
CA PHE A 35 11.12 20.13 -8.50
C PHE A 35 10.20 19.93 -7.29
N ASP A 36 8.95 20.37 -7.44
CA ASP A 36 7.89 20.23 -6.44
C ASP A 36 6.66 19.59 -7.10
N LEU A 37 6.17 18.48 -6.52
CA LEU A 37 5.08 17.70 -7.08
C LEU A 37 3.77 18.50 -7.22
N LYS A 38 3.48 19.39 -6.27
CA LYS A 38 2.23 20.17 -6.25
C LYS A 38 2.28 21.32 -7.23
N ARG A 39 3.45 21.94 -7.39
CA ARG A 39 3.67 23.10 -8.27
C ARG A 39 3.92 22.71 -9.72
N ASP A 40 4.71 21.67 -9.95
CA ASP A 40 5.23 21.34 -11.28
C ASP A 40 4.44 20.23 -12.00
N CYS A 41 3.42 19.64 -11.35
CA CYS A 41 2.56 18.62 -11.94
C CYS A 41 1.07 18.94 -11.84
N GLU A 42 0.35 18.69 -12.92
CA GLU A 42 -1.10 18.87 -13.02
C GLU A 42 -1.83 17.78 -12.24
N LEU A 43 -2.82 18.15 -11.41
CA LEU A 43 -3.68 17.21 -10.70
C LEU A 43 -4.84 16.77 -11.60
N LEU A 44 -4.98 15.47 -11.75
CA LEU A 44 -6.02 14.81 -12.52
C LEU A 44 -6.81 13.86 -11.61
N GLU A 45 -8.09 13.72 -11.89
CA GLU A 45 -8.99 12.78 -11.24
C GLU A 45 -9.45 11.71 -12.23
N LEU A 46 -9.60 10.48 -11.73
CA LEU A 46 -10.15 9.36 -12.49
C LEU A 46 -11.11 8.58 -11.60
N VAL A 47 -12.36 8.52 -12.01
CA VAL A 47 -13.36 7.67 -11.37
C VAL A 47 -13.15 6.22 -11.83
N GLN A 48 -12.94 5.33 -10.88
CA GLN A 48 -12.87 3.89 -11.10
C GLN A 48 -14.02 3.20 -10.37
N TYR A 49 -14.32 1.97 -10.75
CA TYR A 49 -15.37 1.17 -10.12
C TYR A 49 -14.76 -0.09 -9.53
N SER A 50 -15.05 -0.33 -8.25
CA SER A 50 -14.70 -1.57 -7.55
C SER A 50 -15.95 -2.43 -7.43
N CYS A 51 -15.91 -3.61 -8.04
CA CYS A 51 -17.04 -4.54 -8.06
C CYS A 51 -16.85 -5.66 -7.04
N THR A 52 -17.95 -6.14 -6.47
CA THR A 52 -17.95 -7.29 -5.55
C THR A 52 -17.34 -8.53 -6.20
N THR A 53 -16.43 -9.20 -5.50
CA THR A 53 -15.80 -10.44 -5.98
C THR A 53 -16.81 -11.60 -6.02
N PRO A 54 -16.56 -12.68 -6.78
CA PRO A 54 -17.41 -13.87 -6.77
C PRO A 54 -17.61 -14.46 -5.36
N GLU A 55 -16.56 -14.42 -4.53
CA GLU A 55 -16.63 -14.87 -3.14
C GLU A 55 -17.58 -14.00 -2.30
N GLN A 56 -17.47 -12.68 -2.42
CA GLN A 56 -18.37 -11.74 -1.74
C GLN A 56 -19.81 -11.90 -2.21
N GLN A 57 -20.03 -12.17 -3.50
CA GLN A 57 -21.36 -12.47 -4.04
C GLN A 57 -21.91 -13.77 -3.44
N TYR A 58 -21.11 -14.83 -3.37
CA TYR A 58 -21.54 -16.09 -2.75
C TYR A 58 -21.90 -15.92 -1.28
N GLN A 59 -21.05 -15.22 -0.50
CA GLN A 59 -21.31 -14.95 0.91
C GLN A 59 -22.63 -14.17 1.10
N ARG A 60 -22.90 -13.18 0.25
CA ARG A 60 -24.17 -12.43 0.28
C ARG A 60 -25.37 -13.27 -0.15
N ALA A 61 -25.21 -14.17 -1.12
CA ALA A 61 -26.29 -15.05 -1.55
C ALA A 61 -26.71 -16.00 -0.43
N MET A 62 -25.73 -16.53 0.32
CA MET A 62 -25.97 -17.38 1.49
C MET A 62 -26.62 -16.63 2.66
N ALA A 63 -26.29 -15.35 2.83
CA ALA A 63 -26.88 -14.49 3.86
C ALA A 63 -28.28 -13.95 3.49
N SER A 64 -28.65 -14.00 2.20
CA SER A 64 -29.93 -13.48 1.69
C SER A 64 -31.02 -14.54 1.75
N PRO A 65 -32.21 -14.25 2.32
CA PRO A 65 -33.36 -15.18 2.32
C PRO A 65 -33.81 -15.58 0.90
N THR A 66 -33.52 -14.72 -0.08
CA THR A 66 -33.89 -14.87 -1.49
C THR A 66 -32.86 -15.66 -2.30
N GLY A 67 -31.68 -15.98 -1.74
CA GLY A 67 -30.64 -16.77 -2.39
C GLY A 67 -29.98 -16.13 -3.61
N THR A 68 -30.25 -14.86 -3.91
CA THR A 68 -29.70 -14.15 -5.07
C THR A 68 -28.79 -13.01 -4.62
N ALA A 69 -27.55 -13.02 -5.09
CA ALA A 69 -26.64 -11.89 -4.98
C ALA A 69 -26.29 -11.38 -6.37
N ARG A 70 -26.42 -10.07 -6.56
CA ARG A 70 -26.03 -9.39 -7.79
C ARG A 70 -24.64 -8.79 -7.61
N MET A 71 -23.93 -8.63 -8.71
CA MET A 71 -22.70 -7.85 -8.72
C MET A 71 -23.04 -6.38 -8.45
N GLU A 72 -22.40 -5.81 -7.43
CA GLU A 72 -22.50 -4.39 -7.11
C GLU A 72 -21.14 -3.75 -7.35
N CYS A 73 -21.14 -2.60 -8.02
CA CYS A 73 -19.94 -1.83 -8.32
C CYS A 73 -20.05 -0.45 -7.69
N PHE A 74 -19.04 -0.07 -6.92
CA PHE A 74 -19.00 1.19 -6.20
C PHE A 74 -17.97 2.11 -6.86
N PRO A 75 -18.35 3.37 -7.17
CA PRO A 75 -17.39 4.34 -7.69
C PRO A 75 -16.40 4.73 -6.60
N PHE A 76 -15.14 4.92 -6.97
CA PHE A 76 -14.12 5.50 -6.12
C PHE A 76 -13.19 6.38 -6.97
N VAL A 77 -12.76 7.50 -6.40
CA VAL A 77 -11.94 8.50 -7.10
C VAL A 77 -10.47 8.21 -6.85
N ARG A 78 -9.69 8.03 -7.92
CA ARG A 78 -8.23 8.02 -7.87
C ARG A 78 -7.68 9.37 -8.31
N LEU A 79 -6.67 9.85 -7.60
CA LEU A 79 -5.98 11.10 -7.91
C LEU A 79 -4.61 10.81 -8.51
N PHE A 80 -4.25 11.55 -9.55
CA PHE A 80 -2.99 11.41 -10.26
C PHE A 80 -2.36 12.77 -10.51
N ARG A 81 -1.04 12.85 -10.36
CA ARG A 81 -0.25 13.98 -10.84
C ARG A 81 0.38 13.63 -12.18
N LYS A 82 0.12 14.45 -13.21
CA LYS A 82 0.77 14.38 -14.52
C LYS A 82 1.96 15.33 -14.54
N CYS A 83 3.15 14.76 -14.67
CA CYS A 83 4.42 15.44 -14.56
C CYS A 83 5.21 15.38 -15.87
N GLN A 84 6.16 16.30 -16.06
CA GLN A 84 7.02 16.35 -17.24
C GLN A 84 8.50 16.40 -16.85
N GLU A 85 9.32 15.52 -17.44
CA GLU A 85 10.78 15.58 -17.34
C GLU A 85 11.32 16.76 -18.18
N LYS A 86 12.55 17.22 -17.89
CA LYS A 86 13.25 18.26 -18.69
C LYS A 86 13.36 17.92 -20.18
N SER A 87 13.38 16.63 -20.50
CA SER A 87 13.43 16.12 -21.89
C SER A 87 12.08 16.24 -22.63
N GLY A 88 11.01 16.66 -21.94
CA GLY A 88 9.66 16.70 -22.46
C GLY A 88 8.85 15.42 -22.21
N LYS A 89 9.47 14.36 -21.69
CA LYS A 89 8.79 13.07 -21.43
C LYS A 89 7.78 13.20 -20.28
N VAL A 90 6.54 12.80 -20.53
CA VAL A 90 5.46 12.80 -19.53
C VAL A 90 5.48 11.51 -18.72
N PHE A 91 5.17 11.62 -17.43
CA PHE A 91 4.91 10.49 -16.55
C PHE A 91 3.79 10.82 -15.56
N HIS A 92 3.15 9.79 -15.02
CA HIS A 92 2.06 9.93 -14.07
C HIS A 92 2.46 9.34 -12.71
N VAL A 93 1.95 9.94 -11.65
CA VAL A 93 2.16 9.53 -10.25
C VAL A 93 0.80 9.41 -9.61
N GLU A 94 0.46 8.27 -9.02
CA GLU A 94 -0.76 8.16 -8.21
C GLU A 94 -0.57 8.89 -6.88
N THR A 95 -1.49 9.81 -6.56
CA THR A 95 -1.47 10.63 -5.33
C THR A 95 -2.71 10.42 -4.46
N THR A 96 -3.52 9.39 -4.72
CA THR A 96 -4.74 9.10 -3.94
C THR A 96 -4.48 8.98 -2.43
N ALA A 97 -3.34 8.41 -2.02
CA ALA A 97 -2.96 8.29 -0.61
C ALA A 97 -2.28 9.55 -0.03
N TRP A 98 -2.04 10.58 -0.85
CA TRP A 98 -1.40 11.84 -0.47
C TRP A 98 -2.36 13.02 -0.44
N GLU A 99 -3.38 12.97 -1.29
CA GLU A 99 -4.28 14.07 -1.57
C GLU A 99 -5.72 13.58 -1.50
N GLY A 100 -6.67 14.49 -1.27
CA GLY A 100 -8.09 14.16 -1.22
C GLY A 100 -8.53 13.48 0.09
N GLU A 101 -9.70 12.84 0.03
CA GLU A 101 -10.39 12.27 1.20
C GLU A 101 -9.70 11.01 1.76
N HIS A 102 -8.85 10.37 0.95
CA HIS A 102 -8.10 9.17 1.31
C HIS A 102 -6.63 9.47 1.67
N ALA A 103 -6.29 10.74 1.89
CA ALA A 103 -4.96 11.14 2.30
C ALA A 103 -4.57 10.46 3.62
N TRP A 104 -3.45 9.74 3.59
CA TRP A 104 -2.95 9.02 4.75
C TRP A 104 -2.50 9.98 5.85
N THR A 105 -3.02 9.79 7.05
CA THR A 105 -2.55 10.49 8.26
C THR A 105 -1.63 9.57 9.04
N PRO A 106 -0.41 10.01 9.41
CA PRO A 106 0.45 9.22 10.27
C PRO A 106 -0.24 8.97 11.62
N PRO A 107 -0.15 7.75 12.17
CA PRO A 107 -0.61 7.52 13.54
C PRO A 107 0.17 8.43 14.47
N ALA A 108 -0.52 9.07 15.42
CA ALA A 108 0.13 9.88 16.44
C ALA A 108 1.18 9.02 17.15
N LYS A 109 2.45 9.47 17.18
CA LYS A 109 3.51 8.77 17.91
C LYS A 109 3.07 8.67 19.37
N SER A 110 2.84 7.46 19.87
CA SER A 110 2.77 7.23 21.31
C SER A 110 4.08 7.73 21.89
N GLN A 111 4.02 8.79 22.71
CA GLN A 111 5.20 9.28 23.42
C GLN A 111 5.82 8.12 24.21
N PRO A 112 7.15 8.02 24.29
CA PRO A 112 7.78 7.09 25.20
C PRO A 112 7.35 7.49 26.61
N THR A 113 6.60 6.60 27.27
CA THR A 113 6.24 6.72 28.68
C THR A 113 7.55 6.86 29.45
N ALA A 114 7.76 8.03 30.03
CA ALA A 114 8.93 8.30 30.86
C ALA A 114 9.02 7.24 31.97
N GLU A 115 10.21 6.70 32.10
CA GLU A 115 10.65 5.75 33.12
C GLU A 115 10.20 6.17 34.51
N LEU A 116 9.46 5.31 35.21
CA LEU A 116 9.33 5.38 36.66
C LEU A 116 10.28 4.37 37.28
N THR A 117 11.42 4.89 37.73
CA THR A 117 12.40 4.23 38.57
C THR A 117 11.77 3.79 39.89
N THR A 118 11.77 2.48 40.15
CA THR A 118 11.85 1.96 41.52
C THR A 118 12.75 0.74 41.51
N LYS A 119 13.95 0.90 42.08
CA LYS A 119 14.82 -0.18 42.53
C LYS A 119 14.07 -0.93 43.64
N ASP A 120 14.05 -2.26 43.59
CA ASP A 120 14.31 -3.14 44.74
C ASP A 120 14.60 -4.59 44.29
N THR A 121 15.90 -4.90 44.29
CA THR A 121 16.60 -6.06 44.89
C THR A 121 16.01 -7.49 44.85
N ALA A 122 16.67 -8.31 44.02
CA ALA A 122 17.17 -9.70 44.21
C ALA A 122 16.20 -10.90 44.39
N THR A 123 16.31 -11.90 43.49
CA THR A 123 17.03 -13.19 43.71
C THR A 123 16.70 -14.22 42.61
N SER A 124 17.74 -14.96 42.21
CA SER A 124 17.87 -16.02 41.21
C SER A 124 16.78 -17.10 41.12
N THR A 125 16.48 -17.58 39.91
CA THR A 125 16.77 -18.96 39.43
C THR A 125 16.46 -19.13 37.94
N SER A 126 17.35 -19.83 37.27
CA SER A 126 17.25 -20.37 35.90
C SER A 126 16.12 -21.38 35.77
N GLU A 127 15.40 -21.35 34.63
CA GLU A 127 15.04 -22.56 33.87
C GLU A 127 14.50 -22.16 32.49
N GLU A 128 14.90 -22.96 31.52
CA GLU A 128 14.62 -22.87 30.10
C GLU A 128 13.15 -23.18 29.84
N ASP A 129 12.49 -22.43 28.95
CA ASP A 129 11.47 -23.05 28.12
C ASP A 129 11.42 -22.42 26.74
N SER A 130 11.50 -23.31 25.78
CA SER A 130 11.54 -23.11 24.34
C SER A 130 10.13 -23.16 23.78
N ILE A 131 9.88 -22.40 22.71
CA ILE A 131 8.83 -22.50 21.66
C ILE A 131 8.78 -21.06 21.10
N GLY A 132 9.27 -20.72 19.91
CA GLY A 132 9.19 -21.44 18.66
C GLY A 132 8.61 -20.46 17.63
N ASP A 133 9.47 -19.53 17.16
CA ASP A 133 9.21 -18.71 15.97
C ASP A 133 8.85 -19.63 14.80
N THR A 134 7.60 -19.59 14.32
CA THR A 134 7.31 -20.01 12.95
C THR A 134 6.24 -19.14 12.30
N ASN A 135 6.72 -18.38 11.33
CA ASN A 135 6.01 -17.62 10.33
C ASN A 135 4.78 -18.36 9.76
N SER A 136 3.59 -17.78 9.94
CA SER A 136 2.31 -18.25 9.39
C SER A 136 2.14 -17.92 7.89
N PHE A 137 3.22 -17.92 7.11
CA PHE A 137 3.22 -17.62 5.67
C PHE A 137 3.46 -18.89 4.85
N ALA A 138 2.61 -19.90 5.00
CA ALA A 138 2.67 -21.08 4.15
C ALA A 138 1.29 -21.72 3.99
N ASN A 139 0.37 -21.05 3.28
CA ASN A 139 -0.76 -21.78 2.69
C ASN A 139 -1.46 -21.08 1.51
N TYR A 140 -0.70 -20.62 0.52
CA TYR A 140 -1.28 -20.22 -0.77
C TYR A 140 -0.46 -20.80 -1.92
N GLY A 141 -0.73 -22.05 -2.24
CA GLY A 141 -0.18 -22.64 -3.45
C GLY A 141 -0.62 -24.07 -3.58
N ASN A 142 -1.85 -24.31 -4.08
CA ASN A 142 -2.24 -25.56 -4.75
C ASN A 142 -3.65 -25.51 -5.39
N TYR A 143 -3.97 -24.45 -6.15
CA TYR A 143 -5.21 -24.43 -6.95
C TYR A 143 -5.00 -23.90 -8.36
N PHE A 144 -3.94 -24.31 -9.07
CA PHE A 144 -3.72 -23.78 -10.42
C PHE A 144 -3.42 -24.76 -11.55
N TRP A 145 -3.40 -26.08 -11.34
CA TRP A 145 -3.27 -27.00 -12.48
C TRP A 145 -3.98 -28.34 -12.24
N SER A 146 -5.26 -28.44 -12.66
CA SER A 146 -5.85 -29.74 -13.02
C SER A 146 -5.43 -30.06 -14.45
N ARG A 147 -4.52 -31.03 -14.60
CA ARG A 147 -4.25 -31.65 -15.91
C ARG A 147 -5.46 -32.50 -16.31
N LYS A 148 -5.89 -32.33 -17.56
CA LYS A 148 -6.81 -33.23 -18.28
C LYS A 148 -6.24 -34.64 -18.38
#